data_AF-F8X0Z2-F1
#
_entry.id   AF-F8X0Z2-F1
#
_cell.length_a   1.000
_cell.length_b   1.000
_cell.length_c   1.000
_cell.angle_alpha   90.00
_cell.angle_beta   90.00
_cell.angle_gamma   90.00
#
_symmetry.space_group_name_H-M   'P 1'
#
loop_
_entity.id
_entity.type
_entity.pdbx_description
1 polymer ?
#
loop_
_entity_poly.entity_id
_entity_poly.type
_entity_poly.pdbx_seq_one_letter_code
_entity_poly.pdbx_strand_id
1 'polypeptide(L)'
;MEVYIPEGETYIKFDVSNIKNASINGITEYLGYDHCQVYSPISSSLYNIPVIVFEVFSKKVLFAFMDAHYSNQDVTQIINKYIKSVSLLDIYEDYFMFEDDLIEGINRGVFSVDFMSSVLGIIIDPNGSIICEDLRCEFTFKDGLLKRYAKREN
;
A
#
# COMPACT_ATOMS: atom_id res chain seq x y z
N MET A 1 -17.53 1.17 12.33
CA MET A 1 -16.79 1.22 11.05
C MET A 1 -16.93 -0.14 10.39
N GLU A 2 -17.10 -0.13 9.07
CA GLU A 2 -17.17 -1.32 8.24
C GLU A 2 -15.93 -1.40 7.37
N VAL A 3 -15.45 -2.60 7.10
CA VAL A 3 -14.27 -2.82 6.26
C VAL A 3 -14.75 -3.14 4.85
N TYR A 4 -14.12 -2.52 3.87
CA TYR A 4 -14.38 -2.75 2.46
C TYR A 4 -13.10 -3.19 1.75
N ILE A 5 -13.17 -4.24 0.94
CA ILE A 5 -12.07 -4.74 0.11
C ILE A 5 -12.41 -4.57 -1.38
N PRO A 6 -11.42 -4.42 -2.28
CA PRO A 6 -11.65 -4.44 -3.71
C PRO A 6 -12.22 -5.78 -4.19
N GLU A 7 -13.22 -5.73 -5.07
CA GLU A 7 -13.74 -6.84 -5.85
C GLU A 7 -14.00 -6.37 -7.29
N GLY A 8 -13.06 -6.69 -8.18
CA GLY A 8 -13.07 -6.17 -9.54
C GLY A 8 -12.96 -4.63 -9.57
N GLU A 9 -13.94 -3.98 -10.18
CA GLU A 9 -14.02 -2.50 -10.25
C GLU A 9 -14.79 -1.88 -9.08
N THR A 10 -15.18 -2.69 -8.08
CA THR A 10 -16.03 -2.27 -6.96
C THR A 10 -15.38 -2.57 -5.61
N TYR A 11 -16.03 -2.13 -4.54
CA TYR A 11 -15.67 -2.46 -3.16
C TYR A 11 -16.82 -3.13 -2.45
N ILE A 12 -16.55 -4.26 -1.79
CA ILE A 12 -17.54 -5.02 -1.04
C ILE A 12 -17.23 -5.01 0.45
N LYS A 13 -18.30 -5.05 1.25
CA LYS A 13 -18.19 -5.19 2.70
C LYS A 13 -17.53 -6.53 3.03
N PHE A 14 -16.46 -6.47 3.77
CA PHE A 14 -15.66 -7.60 4.21
C PHE A 14 -16.03 -8.00 5.63
N ASP A 15 -16.32 -9.29 5.83
CA ASP A 15 -16.63 -9.82 7.15
C ASP A 15 -15.35 -10.10 7.95
N VAL A 16 -15.07 -9.24 8.92
CA VAL A 16 -13.91 -9.34 9.81
C VAL A 16 -14.15 -10.24 11.03
N SER A 17 -15.32 -10.88 11.16
CA SER A 17 -15.67 -11.68 12.34
C SER A 17 -14.71 -12.85 12.61
N ASN A 18 -14.08 -13.37 11.55
CA ASN A 18 -13.10 -14.47 11.64
C ASN A 18 -11.67 -13.99 11.97
N ILE A 19 -11.42 -12.68 12.03
CA ILE A 19 -10.11 -12.12 12.32
C ILE A 19 -10.02 -11.88 13.83
N LYS A 20 -9.12 -12.62 14.49
CA LYS A 20 -8.93 -12.59 15.96
C LYS A 20 -8.70 -11.18 16.52
N ASN A 21 -8.20 -10.26 15.69
CA ASN A 21 -8.10 -8.83 15.95
C ASN A 21 -8.38 -8.05 14.66
N ALA A 22 -9.58 -7.45 14.53
CA ALA A 22 -9.97 -6.64 13.37
C ALA A 22 -9.26 -5.26 13.33
N SER A 23 -7.98 -5.23 13.68
CA SER A 23 -7.09 -4.08 13.49
C SER A 23 -6.58 -4.05 12.05
N ILE A 24 -5.97 -2.92 11.65
CA ILE A 24 -5.25 -2.80 10.37
C ILE A 24 -4.29 -3.98 10.20
N ASN A 25 -3.45 -4.23 11.20
CA ASN A 25 -2.47 -5.31 11.19
C ASN A 25 -3.11 -6.70 11.02
N GLY A 26 -4.20 -7.00 11.73
CA GLY A 26 -4.86 -8.30 11.62
C GLY A 26 -5.52 -8.52 10.26
N ILE A 27 -6.05 -7.46 9.64
CA ILE A 27 -6.62 -7.53 8.29
C ILE A 27 -5.50 -7.67 7.25
N THR A 28 -4.41 -6.90 7.36
CA THR A 28 -3.22 -7.00 6.50
C THR A 28 -2.66 -8.43 6.48
N GLU A 29 -2.44 -9.02 7.66
CA GLU A 29 -1.95 -10.40 7.78
C GLU A 29 -2.93 -11.41 7.18
N TYR A 30 -4.24 -11.22 7.41
CA TYR A 30 -5.27 -12.09 6.84
C TYR A 30 -5.27 -12.06 5.30
N LEU A 31 -4.99 -10.90 4.70
CA LEU A 31 -4.87 -10.73 3.25
C LEU A 31 -3.54 -11.25 2.69
N GLY A 32 -2.64 -11.77 3.53
CA GLY A 32 -1.36 -12.35 3.11
C GLY A 32 -0.24 -11.34 2.91
N TYR A 33 -0.38 -10.14 3.45
CA TYR A 33 0.63 -9.08 3.38
C TYR A 33 1.43 -8.98 4.68
N ASP A 34 2.70 -8.60 4.55
CA ASP A 34 3.50 -8.13 5.67
C ASP A 34 3.22 -6.65 5.97
N HIS A 35 3.39 -6.25 7.24
CA HIS A 35 3.12 -4.86 7.67
C HIS A 35 3.93 -3.81 6.90
N CYS A 36 5.17 -4.11 6.53
CA CYS A 36 6.00 -3.22 5.71
C CYS A 36 5.67 -3.26 4.21
N GLN A 37 4.76 -4.13 3.77
CA GLN A 37 4.24 -4.13 2.39
C GLN A 37 2.99 -3.28 2.23
N VAL A 38 2.52 -2.63 3.31
CA VAL A 38 1.32 -1.80 3.29
C VAL A 38 1.56 -0.45 3.95
N TYR A 39 0.75 0.54 3.63
CA TYR A 39 0.78 1.84 4.30
C TYR A 39 -0.62 2.46 4.37
N SER A 40 -0.80 3.42 5.27
CA SER A 40 -2.06 4.17 5.44
C SER A 40 -1.78 5.67 5.60
N PRO A 41 -2.11 6.52 4.62
CA PRO A 41 -1.87 7.96 4.72
C PRO A 41 -2.81 8.63 5.71
N ILE A 42 -2.27 9.58 6.49
CA ILE A 42 -3.02 10.33 7.52
C ILE A 42 -4.08 11.24 6.88
N SER A 43 -3.82 11.76 5.68
CA SER A 43 -4.68 12.72 4.97
C SER A 43 -5.97 12.12 4.40
N SER A 44 -6.15 10.79 4.42
CA SER A 44 -7.35 10.12 3.94
C SER A 44 -8.64 10.59 4.63
N SER A 45 -8.55 10.89 5.92
CA SER A 45 -9.68 11.40 6.73
C SER A 45 -10.26 12.72 6.20
N LEU A 46 -9.46 13.55 5.52
CA LEU A 46 -9.90 14.80 4.89
C LEU A 46 -10.86 14.57 3.71
N TYR A 47 -10.93 13.33 3.21
CA TYR A 47 -11.79 12.90 2.11
C TYR A 47 -12.98 12.05 2.58
N ASN A 48 -13.31 12.10 3.88
CA ASN A 48 -14.32 11.25 4.53
C ASN A 48 -14.00 9.75 4.46
N ILE A 49 -12.70 9.41 4.42
CA ILE A 49 -12.21 8.04 4.48
C ILE A 49 -11.40 7.92 5.78
N PRO A 50 -11.99 7.41 6.88
CA PRO A 50 -11.30 7.34 8.16
C PRO A 50 -9.91 6.69 8.09
N VAL A 51 -9.80 5.58 7.36
CA VAL A 51 -8.55 4.86 7.11
C VAL A 51 -8.65 4.16 5.75
N ILE A 52 -7.58 4.24 4.97
CA ILE A 52 -7.42 3.47 3.73
C ILE A 52 -6.02 2.90 3.69
N VAL A 53 -5.94 1.61 3.40
CA VAL A 53 -4.69 0.86 3.40
C VAL A 53 -4.35 0.49 1.97
N PHE A 54 -3.12 0.79 1.58
CA PHE A 54 -2.60 0.58 0.25
C PHE A 54 -1.44 -0.42 0.27
N GLU A 55 -1.20 -1.08 -0.86
CA GLU A 55 0.02 -1.84 -1.13
C GLU A 55 1.17 -0.85 -1.41
N VAL A 56 2.30 -1.01 -0.71
CA VAL A 56 3.45 -0.11 -0.85
C VAL A 56 3.98 -0.07 -2.28
N PHE A 57 4.50 1.09 -2.65
CA PHE A 57 4.90 1.54 -3.99
C PHE A 57 3.78 1.59 -5.04
N SER A 58 2.51 1.50 -4.64
CA SER A 58 1.38 1.51 -5.58
C SER A 58 0.19 2.30 -5.04
N LYS A 59 -0.77 2.61 -5.93
CA LYS A 59 -2.10 3.14 -5.55
C LYS A 59 -3.14 2.04 -5.35
N LYS A 60 -2.73 0.77 -5.26
CA LYS A 60 -3.65 -0.35 -5.09
C LYS A 60 -4.15 -0.36 -3.65
N VAL A 61 -5.44 -0.11 -3.49
CA VAL A 61 -6.12 -0.23 -2.19
C VAL A 61 -6.23 -1.71 -1.84
N LEU A 62 -5.87 -2.06 -0.61
CA LEU A 62 -6.07 -3.40 -0.05
C LEU A 62 -7.38 -3.48 0.72
N PHE A 63 -7.66 -2.46 1.54
CA PHE A 63 -8.93 -2.29 2.22
C PHE A 63 -9.11 -0.85 2.71
N ALA A 64 -10.34 -0.49 3.03
CA ALA A 64 -10.66 0.79 3.66
C ALA A 64 -11.64 0.57 4.82
N PHE A 65 -11.47 1.37 5.88
CA PHE A 65 -12.49 1.53 6.90
C PHE A 65 -13.39 2.69 6.49
N MET A 66 -14.68 2.40 6.42
CA MET A 66 -15.71 3.40 6.17
C MET A 66 -16.63 3.50 7.38
N ASP A 67 -17.26 4.66 7.56
CA ASP A 67 -18.37 4.77 8.48
C ASP A 67 -19.49 3.81 8.05
N ALA A 68 -20.24 3.30 9.04
CA ALA A 68 -21.47 2.59 8.71
C ALA A 68 -22.38 3.56 7.93
N HIS A 69 -23.29 3.03 7.10
CA HIS A 69 -24.31 3.78 6.32
C HIS A 69 -24.02 4.02 4.83
N TYR A 70 -22.84 3.68 4.30
CA TYR A 70 -22.59 3.74 2.86
C TYR A 70 -23.01 2.45 2.15
N SER A 71 -23.56 2.56 0.93
CA SER A 71 -23.68 1.41 0.04
C SER A 71 -22.33 1.08 -0.62
N ASN A 72 -22.17 -0.15 -1.12
CA ASN A 72 -20.97 -0.55 -1.88
C ASN A 72 -20.67 0.43 -3.05
N GLN A 73 -21.71 0.95 -3.71
CA GLN A 73 -21.55 1.90 -4.81
C GLN A 73 -21.04 3.26 -4.32
N ASP A 74 -21.55 3.75 -3.18
CA ASP A 74 -21.08 5.00 -2.58
C ASP A 74 -19.60 4.89 -2.16
N VAL A 75 -19.24 3.79 -1.49
CA VAL A 75 -17.85 3.51 -1.11
C VAL A 75 -16.94 3.51 -2.33
N THR A 76 -17.35 2.82 -3.39
CA THR A 76 -16.59 2.78 -4.64
C THR A 76 -16.36 4.17 -5.22
N GLN A 77 -17.37 5.03 -5.24
CA GLN A 77 -17.23 6.40 -5.74
C GLN A 77 -16.32 7.26 -4.87
N ILE A 78 -16.43 7.16 -3.55
CA ILE A 78 -15.62 7.92 -2.59
C ILE A 78 -14.14 7.54 -2.73
N ILE A 79 -13.83 6.24 -2.69
CA ILE A 79 -12.45 5.75 -2.81
C ILE A 79 -11.85 6.11 -4.17
N ASN A 80 -12.59 5.91 -5.27
CA ASN A 80 -12.11 6.26 -6.61
C ASN A 80 -11.88 7.76 -6.77
N LYS A 81 -12.69 8.61 -6.13
CA LYS A 81 -12.49 10.05 -6.12
C LYS A 81 -11.20 10.41 -5.39
N TYR A 82 -10.95 9.81 -4.23
CA TYR A 82 -9.71 10.02 -3.47
C TYR A 82 -8.47 9.61 -4.27
N ILE A 83 -8.43 8.39 -4.81
CA ILE A 83 -7.27 7.88 -5.57
C ILE A 83 -6.93 8.77 -6.78
N LYS A 84 -7.95 9.33 -7.44
CA LYS A 84 -7.77 10.24 -8.58
C LYS A 84 -7.26 11.62 -8.19
N SER A 85 -7.49 12.08 -6.97
CA SER A 85 -7.10 13.43 -6.53
C SER A 85 -5.69 13.54 -5.96
N VAL A 86 -5.05 12.42 -5.62
CA VAL A 86 -3.71 12.42 -4.99
C VAL A 86 -2.66 11.75 -5.90
N SER A 87 -1.42 12.25 -5.90
CA SER A 87 -0.29 11.55 -6.51
C SER A 87 0.29 10.51 -5.54
N LEU A 88 1.05 9.54 -6.05
CA LEU A 88 1.71 8.55 -5.18
C LEU A 88 2.77 9.21 -4.30
N LEU A 89 3.45 10.24 -4.84
CA LEU A 89 4.42 11.02 -4.10
C LEU A 89 3.76 11.79 -2.94
N ASP A 90 2.63 12.46 -3.16
CA ASP A 90 1.92 13.19 -2.09
C ASP A 90 1.52 12.24 -0.96
N ILE A 91 1.04 11.05 -1.32
CA ILE A 91 0.69 10.00 -0.36
C ILE A 91 1.90 9.60 0.49
N TYR A 92 3.09 9.47 -0.11
CA TYR A 92 4.32 9.10 0.60
C TYR A 92 4.94 10.25 1.38
N GLU A 93 4.85 11.48 0.90
CA GLU A 93 5.27 12.67 1.65
C GLU A 93 4.42 12.84 2.91
N ASP A 94 3.12 12.53 2.83
CA ASP A 94 2.23 12.45 3.98
C ASP A 94 2.49 11.22 4.88
N TYR A 95 3.23 10.23 4.36
CA TYR A 95 3.55 9.00 5.08
C TYR A 95 4.86 9.14 5.87
N PHE A 96 4.71 9.58 7.12
CA PHE A 96 5.82 9.88 8.03
C PHE A 96 6.86 8.75 8.22
N MET A 97 6.49 7.48 8.02
CA MET A 97 7.34 6.31 8.32
C MET A 97 7.77 5.50 7.10
N PHE A 98 7.70 6.06 5.88
CA PHE A 98 8.05 5.35 4.64
C PHE A 98 9.46 4.73 4.66
N GLU A 99 10.45 5.47 5.15
CA GLU A 99 11.83 4.99 5.22
C GLU A 99 12.01 3.85 6.23
N ASP A 100 11.32 3.95 7.37
CA ASP A 100 11.38 2.93 8.41
C ASP A 100 10.81 1.61 7.90
N ASP A 101 9.70 1.64 7.15
CA ASP A 101 9.11 0.46 6.50
C ASP A 101 10.01 -0.12 5.41
N LEU A 102 10.67 0.75 4.64
CA LEU A 102 11.66 0.33 3.64
C LEU A 102 12.80 -0.45 4.30
N ILE A 103 13.35 0.09 5.38
CA ILE A 103 14.45 -0.52 6.15
C ILE A 103 13.96 -1.82 6.79
N GLU A 104 12.78 -1.83 7.42
CA GLU A 104 12.20 -3.03 8.02
C GLU A 104 11.97 -4.11 6.96
N GLY A 105 11.36 -3.78 5.83
CA GLY A 105 11.07 -4.74 4.77
C GLY A 105 12.34 -5.31 4.11
N ILE A 106 13.40 -4.52 3.99
CA ILE A 106 14.74 -4.99 3.59
C ILE A 106 15.28 -5.99 4.63
N ASN A 107 15.23 -5.64 5.91
CA ASN A 107 15.76 -6.49 7.00
C ASN A 107 14.99 -7.81 7.11
N ARG A 108 13.67 -7.78 6.87
CA ARG A 108 12.79 -8.96 6.89
C ARG A 108 12.82 -9.76 5.59
N GLY A 109 13.33 -9.19 4.50
CA GLY A 109 13.43 -9.85 3.20
C GLY A 109 12.09 -10.06 2.50
N VAL A 110 11.12 -9.18 2.72
CA VAL A 110 9.76 -9.30 2.16
C VAL A 110 9.60 -8.60 0.81
N PHE A 111 10.55 -7.73 0.45
CA PHE A 111 10.58 -7.05 -0.85
C PHE A 111 11.36 -7.88 -1.88
N SER A 112 10.71 -8.93 -2.40
CA SER A 112 11.26 -9.74 -3.49
C SER A 112 11.23 -8.99 -4.83
N VAL A 113 12.00 -9.47 -5.82
CA VAL A 113 11.88 -8.96 -7.19
C VAL A 113 10.49 -9.17 -7.76
N ASP A 114 9.77 -10.24 -7.39
CA ASP A 114 8.40 -10.46 -7.85
C ASP A 114 7.46 -9.40 -7.29
N PHE A 115 7.54 -9.14 -5.99
CA PHE A 115 6.76 -8.10 -5.33
C PHE A 115 7.08 -6.72 -5.94
N MET A 116 8.36 -6.36 -5.98
CA MET A 116 8.80 -5.05 -6.48
C MET A 116 8.49 -4.89 -7.98
N SER A 117 8.61 -5.94 -8.79
CA SER A 117 8.24 -5.90 -10.20
C SER A 117 6.74 -5.68 -10.39
N SER A 118 5.92 -6.30 -9.53
CA SER A 118 4.46 -6.13 -9.55
C SER A 118 4.06 -4.70 -9.22
N VAL A 119 4.59 -4.12 -8.13
CA VAL A 119 4.18 -2.79 -7.65
C VAL A 119 4.76 -1.65 -8.50
N LEU A 120 5.96 -1.84 -9.08
CA LEU A 120 6.60 -0.84 -9.94
C LEU A 120 6.25 -1.01 -11.43
N GLY A 121 5.61 -2.12 -11.82
CA GLY A 121 5.18 -2.37 -13.20
C GLY A 121 6.33 -2.61 -14.19
N ILE A 122 7.47 -3.10 -13.71
CA ILE A 122 8.71 -3.29 -14.48
C ILE A 122 9.37 -4.62 -14.10
N ILE A 123 9.98 -5.31 -15.06
CA ILE A 123 10.69 -6.55 -14.78
C ILE A 123 12.05 -6.22 -14.17
N ILE A 124 12.34 -6.75 -12.98
CA ILE A 124 13.58 -6.50 -12.23
C ILE A 124 14.49 -7.73 -12.28
N ASP A 125 15.79 -7.51 -12.56
CA ASP A 125 16.79 -8.58 -12.48
C ASP A 125 17.08 -8.96 -11.00
N PRO A 126 17.15 -10.26 -10.66
CA PRO A 126 17.44 -10.74 -9.30
C PRO A 126 18.73 -10.17 -8.67
N ASN A 127 19.68 -9.69 -9.47
CA ASN A 127 20.94 -9.08 -9.06
C ASN A 127 21.18 -7.74 -9.78
N GLY A 128 20.12 -6.96 -9.98
CA GLY A 128 20.16 -5.67 -10.67
C GLY A 128 19.84 -4.46 -9.78
N SER A 129 19.85 -3.30 -10.41
CA SER A 129 19.37 -2.04 -9.83
C SER A 129 18.35 -1.39 -10.74
N ILE A 130 17.40 -0.67 -10.14
CA ILE A 130 16.36 0.05 -10.87
C ILE A 130 16.09 1.40 -10.26
N ILE A 131 15.81 2.38 -11.11
CA ILE A 131 15.41 3.72 -10.72
C ILE A 131 13.90 3.81 -10.85
N CYS A 132 13.24 4.19 -9.76
CA CYS A 132 11.83 4.56 -9.75
C CYS A 132 11.72 6.08 -9.61
N GLU A 133 11.37 6.75 -10.70
CA GLU A 133 11.24 8.22 -10.73
C GLU A 133 10.08 8.71 -9.86
N ASP A 134 8.96 7.97 -9.82
CA ASP A 134 7.78 8.32 -9.01
C ASP A 134 8.08 8.35 -7.50
N LEU A 135 9.09 7.58 -7.07
CA LEU A 135 9.53 7.49 -5.67
C LEU A 135 10.86 8.20 -5.43
N ARG A 136 11.51 8.71 -6.50
CA ARG A 136 12.86 9.29 -6.47
C ARG A 136 13.88 8.39 -5.74
N CYS A 137 13.77 7.09 -5.98
CA CYS A 137 14.61 6.09 -5.34
C CYS A 137 15.31 5.21 -6.38
N GLU A 138 16.56 4.88 -6.12
CA GLU A 138 17.25 3.76 -6.75
C GLU A 138 17.18 2.56 -5.80
N PHE A 139 16.73 1.42 -6.32
CA PHE A 139 16.57 0.16 -5.60
C PHE A 139 17.58 -0.86 -6.12
N THR A 140 18.32 -1.51 -5.20
CA THR A 140 19.35 -2.50 -5.55
C THR A 140 19.00 -3.87 -4.98
N PHE A 141 18.97 -4.86 -5.86
CA PHE A 141 18.57 -6.23 -5.60
C PHE A 141 19.77 -7.16 -5.59
N LYS A 142 19.68 -8.21 -4.77
CA LYS A 142 20.63 -9.31 -4.76
C LYS A 142 19.92 -10.59 -4.35
N ASP A 143 20.18 -11.68 -5.06
CA ASP A 143 19.57 -12.98 -4.83
C ASP A 143 18.02 -12.91 -4.81
N GLY A 144 17.45 -12.05 -5.67
CA GLY A 144 15.99 -11.90 -5.79
C GLY A 144 15.32 -11.03 -4.72
N LEU A 145 16.09 -10.35 -3.86
CA LEU A 145 15.57 -9.53 -2.76
C LEU A 145 16.14 -8.12 -2.79
N LEU A 146 15.31 -7.13 -2.46
CA LEU A 146 15.77 -5.75 -2.24
C LEU A 146 16.74 -5.73 -1.06
N LYS A 147 17.96 -5.22 -1.29
CA LYS A 147 18.99 -5.12 -0.25
C LYS A 147 19.25 -3.70 0.20
N ARG A 148 19.07 -2.73 -0.71
CA ARG A 148 19.39 -1.32 -0.46
C ARG A 148 18.50 -0.43 -1.31
N TYR A 149 18.25 0.77 -0.79
CA TYR A 149 17.72 1.88 -1.56
C TYR A 149 18.64 3.09 -1.40
N ALA A 150 18.63 3.99 -2.39
CA ALA A 150 19.25 5.30 -2.31
C ALA A 150 18.25 6.35 -2.78
N LYS A 151 18.02 7.38 -1.95
CA LYS A 151 17.24 8.54 -2.37
C LYS A 151 18.00 9.33 -3.41
N ARG A 152 17.27 9.86 -4.39
CA ARG A 152 17.80 10.76 -5.41
C ARG A 152 17.27 12.15 -5.15
N GLU A 153 18.18 13.09 -4.92
CA GLU A 153 17.87 14.52 -4.94
C GLU A 153 17.90 14.99 -6.40
N ASN A 154 16.99 15.90 -6.75
CA ASN A 154 16.98 16.57 -8.06
C ASN A 154 18.08 17.63 -8.14
#